data_AF-L0AVV4-F1
#
_entry.id   AF-L0AVV4-F1
#
_cell.length_a   1.000
_cell.length_b   1.000
_cell.length_c   1.000
_cell.angle_alpha   90.00
_cell.angle_beta   90.00
_cell.angle_gamma   90.00
#
_symmetry.space_group_name_H-M   'P 1'
#
loop_
_entity.id
_entity.type
_entity.pdbx_description
1 polymer ?
#
loop_
_entity_poly.entity_id
_entity_poly.type
_entity_poly.pdbx_seq_one_letter_code
_entity_poly.pdbx_strand_id
1 'polypeptide(L)'
;MKIIAFIAVLCSYWSCRGDSLNFTLDINFKGENSKCFVEDSEVNGLHSSKYVPIFGHNLTKIIDGSSVLWECNTVEKKCNVVVVYSTGEQRTLVYLVISDVYNVVKEAYFENSGSEWLPIDKAVGYARLGLHMPGAPHGGRTLNISKVDASMFNVKTSKADGVTVLVYSPKVGIQVGKVVDRNGKIWEDDSKKFMQTTVHSVCGKPLLSQVLLETQDGDGEEKCYEKDEGQWNEISEEEYTKAVENVKFYRPPFDISNADLSRFRVEEYEAFGMQTLVYTLNSETPVTRIVEGSINIWESKLDDKVDKVWVYSKAGDYLHAQLRITNSTNGHVINQYKKHKNGWSLFINDDL
;
A
#
# COMPACT_ATOMS: atom_id res chain seq x y z
N MET A 1 27.22 -28.71 47.96
CA MET A 1 25.81 -28.27 47.92
C MET A 1 25.79 -26.75 47.75
N LYS A 2 25.72 -26.27 46.51
CA LYS A 2 25.49 -24.86 46.15
C LYS A 2 24.60 -24.90 44.91
N ILE A 3 23.41 -24.33 45.03
CA ILE A 3 22.38 -24.29 43.99
C ILE A 3 22.80 -23.23 42.96
N ILE A 4 22.94 -23.63 41.70
CA ILE A 4 23.16 -22.75 40.55
C ILE A 4 21.78 -22.31 40.06
N ALA A 5 21.49 -21.00 40.18
CA ALA A 5 20.29 -20.40 39.63
C ALA A 5 20.46 -20.24 38.10
N PHE A 6 19.66 -20.99 37.34
CA PHE A 6 19.44 -20.75 35.92
C PHE A 6 18.65 -19.44 35.76
N ILE A 7 19.27 -18.41 35.17
CA ILE A 7 18.53 -17.26 34.64
C ILE A 7 17.95 -17.71 33.30
N ALA A 8 16.68 -18.15 33.33
CA ALA A 8 15.88 -18.30 32.14
C ALA A 8 15.57 -16.89 31.61
N VAL A 9 16.14 -16.54 30.46
CA VAL A 9 15.64 -15.43 29.64
C VAL A 9 14.30 -15.89 29.09
N LEU A 10 13.22 -15.57 29.82
CA LEU A 10 11.87 -15.63 29.30
C LEU A 10 11.78 -14.59 28.19
N CYS A 11 12.02 -15.02 26.95
CA CYS A 11 11.40 -14.37 25.79
C CYS A 11 9.90 -14.52 25.98
N SER A 12 9.28 -13.55 26.65
CA SER A 12 7.85 -13.36 26.56
C SER A 12 7.58 -13.12 25.08
N TYR A 13 7.00 -14.13 24.43
CA TYR A 13 6.18 -13.99 23.25
C TYR A 13 5.06 -13.00 23.60
N TRP A 14 5.38 -11.71 23.57
CA TRP A 14 4.38 -10.73 23.25
C TRP A 14 4.07 -10.96 21.78
N SER A 15 2.94 -11.65 21.59
CA SER A 15 2.11 -11.47 20.41
C SER A 15 2.15 -10.00 20.04
N CYS A 16 2.92 -9.67 19.01
CA CYS A 16 2.87 -8.37 18.40
C CYS A 16 1.54 -8.31 17.66
N ARG A 17 0.45 -8.09 18.40
CA ARG A 17 -0.67 -7.33 17.85
C ARG A 17 -0.05 -6.01 17.44
N GLY A 18 0.09 -5.78 16.13
CA GLY A 18 0.47 -4.46 15.65
C GLY A 18 -0.53 -3.46 16.22
N ASP A 19 -0.11 -2.65 17.18
CA ASP A 19 -0.97 -1.64 17.78
C ASP A 19 -1.29 -0.62 16.69
N SER A 20 -2.51 -0.68 16.18
CA SER A 20 -3.03 0.32 15.27
C SER A 20 -3.10 1.67 15.99
N LEU A 21 -2.47 2.69 15.43
CA LEU A 21 -2.38 4.02 16.04
C LEU A 21 -3.67 4.80 15.75
N ASN A 22 -4.53 4.92 16.75
CA ASN A 22 -5.70 5.78 16.68
C ASN A 22 -5.27 7.27 16.56
N PHE A 23 -5.95 8.05 15.72
CA PHE A 23 -5.66 9.48 15.59
C PHE A 23 -6.91 10.32 15.30
N THR A 24 -6.77 11.63 15.51
CA THR A 24 -7.75 12.66 15.17
C THR A 24 -7.34 13.41 13.91
N LEU A 25 -8.26 13.55 12.96
CA LEU A 25 -8.13 14.42 11.80
C LEU A 25 -8.78 15.77 12.09
N ASP A 26 -8.01 16.86 11.99
CA ASP A 26 -8.58 18.21 11.93
C ASP A 26 -8.68 18.64 10.46
N ILE A 27 -9.90 18.78 9.94
CA ILE A 27 -10.15 19.21 8.56
C ILE A 27 -9.87 20.71 8.36
N ASN A 28 -9.65 21.46 9.44
CA ASN A 28 -9.21 22.85 9.40
C ASN A 28 -7.70 23.02 9.35
N PHE A 29 -6.93 21.95 9.54
CA PHE A 29 -5.49 22.02 9.56
C PHE A 29 -4.94 22.29 8.15
N LYS A 30 -4.18 23.40 8.01
CA LYS A 30 -3.59 23.84 6.73
C LYS A 30 -2.18 23.30 6.47
N GLY A 31 -1.63 22.47 7.36
CA GLY A 31 -0.30 21.85 7.20
C GLY A 31 -0.35 20.46 6.57
N GLU A 32 0.81 19.83 6.43
CA GLU A 32 0.91 18.46 5.92
C GLU A 32 0.31 17.43 6.88
N ASN A 33 -0.44 16.47 6.34
CA ASN A 33 -1.00 15.36 7.10
C ASN A 33 -0.22 14.08 6.80
N SER A 34 0.61 13.65 7.75
CA SER A 34 1.43 12.43 7.60
C SER A 34 0.68 11.12 7.92
N LYS A 35 -0.58 11.19 8.37
CA LYS A 35 -1.40 10.02 8.76
C LYS A 35 -2.52 9.71 7.77
N CYS A 36 -2.79 10.62 6.85
CA CYS A 36 -3.74 10.45 5.77
C CYS A 36 -3.06 10.72 4.43
N PHE A 37 -3.45 9.98 3.41
CA PHE A 37 -3.31 10.51 2.06
C PHE A 37 -4.35 11.61 1.85
N VAL A 38 -3.93 12.78 1.39
CA VAL A 38 -4.82 13.90 1.00
C VAL A 38 -4.85 14.03 -0.52
N GLU A 39 -6.02 14.32 -1.08
CA GLU A 39 -6.23 14.47 -2.53
C GLU A 39 -7.31 15.50 -2.74
N ASP A 40 -7.00 16.48 -3.56
CA ASP A 40 -7.94 17.53 -3.91
C ASP A 40 -8.50 17.29 -5.30
N SER A 41 -9.80 17.53 -5.46
CA SER A 41 -10.51 17.41 -6.73
C SER A 41 -11.66 18.42 -6.80
N GLU A 42 -12.32 18.50 -7.95
CA GLU A 42 -13.50 19.34 -8.14
C GLU A 42 -14.70 18.48 -8.51
N VAL A 43 -15.85 18.75 -7.88
CA VAL A 43 -17.13 18.09 -8.16
C VAL A 43 -18.17 19.17 -8.42
N ASN A 44 -18.63 19.30 -9.67
CA ASN A 44 -19.63 20.30 -10.07
C ASN A 44 -19.32 21.74 -9.61
N GLY A 45 -18.06 22.17 -9.69
CA GLY A 45 -17.62 23.50 -9.24
C GLY A 45 -17.37 23.64 -7.74
N LEU A 46 -17.56 22.58 -6.95
CA LEU A 46 -17.18 22.52 -5.55
C LEU A 46 -15.77 21.95 -5.42
N HIS A 47 -14.91 22.62 -4.67
CA HIS A 47 -13.63 22.06 -4.28
C HIS A 47 -13.86 20.91 -3.28
N SER A 48 -13.11 19.83 -3.42
CA SER A 48 -13.23 18.66 -2.54
C SER A 48 -11.88 18.13 -2.12
N SER A 49 -11.68 17.94 -0.82
CA SER A 49 -10.48 17.34 -0.24
C SER A 49 -10.80 15.99 0.36
N LYS A 50 -10.18 14.93 -0.17
CA LYS A 50 -10.35 13.54 0.25
C LYS A 50 -9.16 13.05 1.09
N TYR A 51 -9.46 12.67 2.33
CA TYR A 51 -8.54 12.10 3.29
C TYR A 51 -8.79 10.59 3.42
N VAL A 52 -7.73 9.80 3.25
CA VAL A 52 -7.76 8.34 3.43
C VAL A 52 -6.67 7.97 4.42
N PRO A 53 -6.98 7.39 5.59
CA PRO A 53 -5.96 7.00 6.57
C PRO A 53 -4.94 6.03 5.97
N ILE A 54 -3.67 6.24 6.30
CA ILE A 54 -2.59 5.33 5.93
C ILE A 54 -2.75 4.03 6.72
N PHE A 55 -2.41 2.90 6.10
CA PHE A 55 -2.49 1.59 6.76
C PHE A 55 -1.80 1.60 8.14
N GLY A 56 -2.46 1.04 9.16
CA GLY A 56 -1.97 1.00 10.54
C GLY A 56 -2.34 2.24 11.36
N HIS A 57 -2.92 3.28 10.73
CA HIS A 57 -3.51 4.42 11.41
C HIS A 57 -5.03 4.33 11.35
N ASN A 58 -5.68 4.29 12.51
CA ASN A 58 -7.13 4.28 12.60
C ASN A 58 -7.62 5.70 12.85
N LEU A 59 -8.38 6.26 11.91
CA LEU A 59 -9.04 7.53 12.13
C LEU A 59 -10.26 7.33 13.03
N THR A 60 -10.16 7.76 14.28
CA THR A 60 -11.22 7.55 15.28
C THR A 60 -11.93 8.83 15.68
N LYS A 61 -11.47 10.00 15.21
CA LYS A 61 -12.10 11.29 15.49
C LYS A 61 -11.83 12.29 14.37
N ILE A 62 -12.84 13.08 14.02
CA ILE A 62 -12.78 14.14 13.02
C ILE A 62 -13.28 15.42 13.67
N ILE A 63 -12.48 16.48 13.57
CA ILE A 63 -12.80 17.81 14.09
C ILE A 63 -12.63 18.85 12.98
N ASP A 64 -13.33 19.98 13.11
CA ASP A 64 -13.14 21.20 12.31
C ASP A 64 -12.75 22.32 13.27
N GLY A 65 -11.45 22.51 13.47
CA GLY A 65 -10.92 23.36 14.54
C GLY A 65 -11.33 22.84 15.92
N SER A 66 -12.18 23.59 16.63
CA SER A 66 -12.67 23.19 17.97
C SER A 66 -13.94 22.33 17.94
N SER A 67 -14.63 22.24 16.81
CA SER A 67 -15.92 21.55 16.71
C SER A 67 -15.70 20.07 16.36
N VAL A 68 -16.31 19.16 17.13
CA VAL A 68 -16.28 17.72 16.83
C VAL A 68 -17.32 17.43 15.76
N LEU A 69 -16.88 16.89 14.62
CA LEU A 69 -17.75 16.47 13.52
C LEU A 69 -18.19 15.02 13.72
N TRP A 70 -17.24 14.14 14.02
CA TRP A 70 -17.50 12.72 14.24
C TRP A 70 -16.46 12.13 15.20
N GLU A 71 -16.88 11.19 16.05
CA GLU A 71 -16.01 10.45 16.95
C GLU A 71 -16.51 9.01 17.07
N CYS A 72 -15.59 8.08 16.90
CA CYS A 72 -15.82 6.66 17.01
C CYS A 72 -16.41 6.31 18.37
N ASN A 73 -17.56 5.65 18.37
CA ASN A 73 -18.21 5.14 19.57
C ASN A 73 -17.96 3.62 19.74
N THR A 74 -18.71 2.96 20.65
CA THR A 74 -18.52 1.53 20.97
C THR A 74 -18.96 0.57 19.88
N VAL A 75 -19.76 1.02 18.91
CA VAL A 75 -20.20 0.19 17.77
C VAL A 75 -19.37 0.48 16.52
N GLU A 76 -18.74 1.65 16.44
CA GLU A 76 -17.86 2.02 15.33
C GLU A 76 -16.41 1.55 15.58
N LYS A 77 -15.65 1.33 14.50
CA LYS A 77 -14.22 0.94 14.58
C LYS A 77 -13.29 2.04 14.11
N LYS A 78 -13.60 2.66 12.97
CA LYS A 78 -12.77 3.69 12.32
C LYS A 78 -13.51 4.35 11.15
N CYS A 79 -13.11 5.55 10.80
CA CYS A 79 -13.44 6.17 9.53
C CYS A 79 -12.39 5.79 8.48
N ASN A 80 -12.83 5.30 7.32
CA ASN A 80 -11.98 4.86 6.21
C ASN A 80 -11.75 5.95 5.17
N VAL A 81 -12.72 6.87 5.01
CA VAL A 81 -12.64 7.97 4.04
C VAL A 81 -13.36 9.19 4.61
N VAL A 82 -12.73 10.36 4.48
CA VAL A 82 -13.35 11.67 4.70
C VAL A 82 -13.27 12.45 3.40
N VAL A 83 -14.37 12.99 2.91
CA VAL A 83 -14.38 13.96 1.81
C VAL A 83 -15.02 15.23 2.29
N VAL A 84 -14.28 16.33 2.21
CA VAL A 84 -14.72 17.67 2.61
C VAL A 84 -15.00 18.46 1.35
N TYR A 85 -16.21 18.96 1.19
CA TYR A 85 -16.61 19.83 0.07
C TYR A 85 -16.68 21.27 0.53
N SER A 86 -16.14 22.18 -0.28
CA SER A 86 -16.03 23.60 0.02
C SER A 86 -16.53 24.47 -1.13
N THR A 87 -17.19 25.57 -0.76
CA THR A 87 -17.51 26.68 -1.66
C THR A 87 -16.59 27.84 -1.31
N GLY A 88 -15.58 28.11 -2.14
CA GLY A 88 -14.48 29.00 -1.77
C GLY A 88 -13.74 28.47 -0.53
N GLU A 89 -13.54 29.32 0.47
CA GLU A 89 -12.89 28.93 1.74
C GLU A 89 -13.86 28.26 2.74
N GLN A 90 -15.16 28.25 2.47
CA GLN A 90 -16.15 27.73 3.41
C GLN A 90 -16.41 26.24 3.14
N ARG A 91 -16.16 25.40 4.14
CA ARG A 91 -16.53 23.98 4.14
C ARG A 91 -18.03 23.85 4.37
N THR A 92 -18.74 23.23 3.43
CA THR A 92 -20.21 23.20 3.42
C THR A 92 -20.76 21.80 3.66
N LEU A 93 -20.09 20.76 3.17
CA LEU A 93 -20.56 19.38 3.27
C LEU A 93 -19.38 18.44 3.56
N VAL A 94 -19.60 17.46 4.42
CA VAL A 94 -18.66 16.36 4.68
C VAL A 94 -19.33 15.03 4.41
N TYR A 95 -18.61 14.16 3.71
CA TYR A 95 -19.00 12.79 3.44
C TYR A 95 -18.00 11.85 4.11
N LEU A 96 -18.50 10.89 4.89
CA LEU A 96 -17.71 9.90 5.60
C LEU A 96 -18.05 8.50 5.14
N VAL A 97 -17.03 7.64 5.13
CA VAL A 97 -17.16 6.18 5.04
C VAL A 97 -16.63 5.61 6.35
N ILE A 98 -17.49 4.98 7.15
CA ILE A 98 -17.19 4.52 8.51
C ILE A 98 -17.37 3.01 8.57
N SER A 99 -16.38 2.27 9.07
CA SER A 99 -16.53 0.85 9.41
C SER A 99 -16.84 0.66 10.89
N ASP A 100 -17.69 -0.30 11.19
CA ASP A 100 -18.06 -0.74 12.52
C ASP A 100 -17.10 -1.82 13.08
N VAL A 101 -17.32 -2.28 14.31
CA VAL A 101 -16.47 -3.30 14.96
C VAL A 101 -16.46 -4.66 14.22
N TYR A 102 -17.46 -4.92 13.38
CA TYR A 102 -17.60 -6.08 12.52
C TYR A 102 -17.16 -5.80 11.07
N ASN A 103 -16.49 -4.66 10.82
CA ASN A 103 -16.10 -4.15 9.49
C ASN A 103 -17.28 -3.80 8.56
N VAL A 104 -18.48 -3.61 9.12
CA VAL A 104 -19.64 -3.14 8.37
C VAL A 104 -19.47 -1.65 8.06
N VAL A 105 -19.51 -1.30 6.78
CA VAL A 105 -19.29 0.07 6.30
C VAL A 105 -20.57 0.84 6.02
N LYS A 106 -20.68 2.02 6.64
CA LYS A 106 -21.77 2.98 6.46
C LYS A 106 -21.28 4.29 5.85
N GLU A 107 -22.13 4.90 5.05
CA GLU A 107 -21.96 6.28 4.59
C GLU A 107 -22.64 7.26 5.53
N ALA A 108 -22.01 8.40 5.81
CA ALA A 108 -22.62 9.49 6.55
C ALA A 108 -22.34 10.83 5.88
N TYR A 109 -23.35 11.71 5.85
CA TYR A 109 -23.25 13.06 5.30
C TYR A 109 -23.52 14.06 6.40
N PHE A 110 -22.75 15.14 6.43
CA PHE A 110 -22.88 16.22 7.40
C PHE A 110 -22.89 17.55 6.67
N GLU A 111 -23.84 18.44 6.98
CA GLU A 111 -23.88 19.81 6.48
C GLU A 111 -23.42 20.77 7.59
N ASN A 112 -22.64 21.77 7.21
CA ASN A 112 -22.20 22.81 8.13
C ASN A 112 -23.32 23.84 8.31
N SER A 113 -23.91 23.93 9.50
CA SER A 113 -24.95 24.91 9.83
C SER A 113 -24.39 26.28 10.25
N GLY A 114 -23.06 26.44 10.25
CA GLY A 114 -22.35 27.66 10.63
C GLY A 114 -21.74 27.61 12.04
N SER A 115 -22.28 26.80 12.95
CA SER A 115 -21.74 26.57 14.29
C SER A 115 -21.40 25.10 14.58
N GLU A 116 -22.06 24.18 13.88
CA GLU A 116 -21.93 22.74 14.09
C GLU A 116 -22.12 21.97 12.78
N TRP A 117 -21.69 20.71 12.79
CA TRP A 117 -21.89 19.78 11.69
C TRP A 117 -23.09 18.89 12.00
N LEU A 118 -24.15 18.99 11.21
CA LEU A 118 -25.39 18.25 11.41
C LEU A 118 -25.50 17.09 10.41
N PRO A 119 -25.86 15.88 10.85
CA PRO A 119 -26.06 14.77 9.93
C PRO A 119 -27.25 15.06 9.02
N ILE A 120 -27.11 14.72 7.74
CA ILE A 120 -28.16 14.84 6.73
C ILE A 120 -28.37 13.52 6.00
N ASP A 121 -29.55 13.35 5.43
CA ASP A 121 -29.85 12.19 4.60
C ASP A 121 -28.96 12.14 3.35
N LYS A 122 -28.56 10.92 2.96
CA LYS A 122 -27.75 10.65 1.75
C LYS A 122 -28.34 11.32 0.50
N ALA A 123 -29.65 11.20 0.29
CA ALA A 123 -30.33 11.82 -0.85
C ALA A 123 -30.18 13.36 -0.86
N VAL A 124 -30.22 14.00 0.31
CA VAL A 124 -29.99 15.44 0.45
C VAL A 124 -28.53 15.78 0.13
N GLY A 125 -27.58 14.99 0.64
CA GLY A 125 -26.16 15.14 0.31
C GLY A 125 -25.88 15.08 -1.19
N TYR A 126 -26.44 14.09 -1.90
CA TYR A 126 -26.33 13.99 -3.36
C TYR A 126 -26.92 15.22 -4.07
N ALA A 127 -28.11 15.66 -3.65
CA ALA A 127 -28.74 16.84 -4.21
C ALA A 127 -27.89 18.11 -4.01
N ARG A 128 -27.23 18.27 -2.85
CA ARG A 128 -26.30 19.39 -2.57
C ARG A 128 -25.07 19.38 -3.46
N LEU A 129 -24.60 18.19 -3.85
CA LEU A 129 -23.49 18.03 -4.78
C LEU A 129 -23.92 18.18 -6.25
N GLY A 130 -25.20 18.41 -6.54
CA GLY A 130 -25.73 18.42 -7.90
C GLY A 130 -25.66 17.04 -8.58
N LEU A 131 -25.72 15.97 -7.78
CA LEU A 131 -25.62 14.60 -8.24
C LEU A 131 -26.98 13.92 -8.17
N HIS A 132 -27.24 13.03 -9.13
CA HIS A 132 -28.39 12.15 -9.05
C HIS A 132 -28.07 10.98 -8.12
N MET A 133 -29.04 10.63 -7.26
CA MET A 133 -28.97 9.39 -6.49
C MET A 133 -28.70 8.24 -7.46
N PRO A 134 -27.76 7.33 -7.15
CA PRO A 134 -27.48 6.22 -8.02
C PRO A 134 -28.76 5.39 -8.19
N GLY A 135 -29.21 5.21 -9.43
CA GLY A 135 -30.34 4.34 -9.72
C GLY A 135 -30.01 2.87 -9.42
N ALA A 136 -31.04 2.02 -9.43
CA ALA A 136 -30.85 0.57 -9.35
C ALA A 136 -29.82 0.12 -10.39
N PRO A 137 -28.88 -0.76 -10.02
CA PRO A 137 -27.69 -1.04 -10.81
C PRO A 137 -28.09 -1.66 -12.15
N HIS A 138 -27.79 -0.96 -13.24
CA HIS A 138 -27.86 -1.50 -14.59
C HIS A 138 -26.50 -1.33 -15.23
N GLY A 139 -25.67 -2.38 -15.12
CA GLY A 139 -24.36 -2.50 -15.75
C GLY A 139 -23.32 -1.54 -15.18
N GLY A 140 -22.72 -1.89 -14.03
CA GLY A 140 -21.65 -1.09 -13.45
C GLY A 140 -20.40 -1.03 -14.34
N ARG A 141 -19.63 0.06 -14.24
CA ARG A 141 -18.37 0.21 -15.01
C ARG A 141 -17.34 -0.82 -14.55
N THR A 142 -16.34 -1.08 -15.40
CA THR A 142 -15.18 -1.89 -15.05
C THR A 142 -14.01 -1.00 -14.63
N LEU A 143 -13.48 -1.23 -13.42
CA LEU A 143 -12.19 -0.70 -12.98
C LEU A 143 -11.09 -1.70 -13.39
N ASN A 144 -10.15 -1.27 -14.23
CA ASN A 144 -8.94 -2.04 -14.52
C ASN A 144 -7.75 -1.45 -13.76
N ILE A 145 -7.26 -2.12 -12.71
CA ILE A 145 -6.18 -1.60 -11.87
C ILE A 145 -4.84 -1.50 -12.62
N SER A 146 -4.67 -2.22 -13.72
CA SER A 146 -3.46 -2.15 -14.57
C SER A 146 -3.48 -0.98 -15.57
N LYS A 147 -4.66 -0.41 -15.83
CA LYS A 147 -4.88 0.69 -16.77
C LYS A 147 -6.09 1.49 -16.32
N VAL A 148 -5.87 2.33 -15.32
CA VAL A 148 -6.93 3.15 -14.74
C VAL A 148 -7.32 4.30 -15.65
N ASP A 149 -8.61 4.61 -15.74
CA ASP A 149 -9.11 5.83 -16.36
C ASP A 149 -9.20 6.93 -15.31
N ALA A 150 -8.24 7.85 -15.32
CA ALA A 150 -8.15 8.97 -14.37
C ALA A 150 -9.32 9.98 -14.49
N SER A 151 -10.11 9.93 -15.57
CA SER A 151 -11.34 10.74 -15.66
C SER A 151 -12.43 10.19 -14.74
N MET A 152 -12.47 8.87 -14.52
CA MET A 152 -13.52 8.18 -13.77
C MET A 152 -13.09 7.79 -12.34
N PHE A 153 -11.80 7.60 -12.12
CA PHE A 153 -11.26 7.04 -10.88
C PHE A 153 -10.18 7.93 -10.29
N ASN A 154 -10.15 7.96 -8.97
CA ASN A 154 -9.08 8.53 -8.17
C ASN A 154 -8.11 7.41 -7.79
N VAL A 155 -6.81 7.69 -7.88
CA VAL A 155 -5.74 6.74 -7.53
C VAL A 155 -4.75 7.40 -6.60
N LYS A 156 -4.56 6.80 -5.43
CA LYS A 156 -3.50 7.18 -4.50
C LYS A 156 -2.45 6.11 -4.38
N THR A 157 -1.21 6.54 -4.27
CA THR A 157 -0.05 5.65 -4.16
C THR A 157 0.72 5.96 -2.89
N SER A 158 0.94 4.94 -2.08
CA SER A 158 1.95 4.92 -1.03
C SER A 158 3.11 4.03 -1.45
N LYS A 159 4.35 4.42 -1.12
CA LYS A 159 5.52 3.58 -1.31
C LYS A 159 6.36 3.60 -0.04
N ALA A 160 6.63 2.43 0.51
CA ALA A 160 7.54 2.25 1.64
C ALA A 160 8.17 0.86 1.52
N ASP A 161 9.47 0.75 1.78
CA ASP A 161 10.15 -0.54 1.87
C ASP A 161 9.96 -1.52 0.68
N GLY A 162 9.88 -1.00 -0.56
CA GLY A 162 9.68 -1.81 -1.77
C GLY A 162 8.24 -2.32 -1.95
N VAL A 163 7.37 -1.99 -0.99
CA VAL A 163 5.93 -2.20 -1.05
C VAL A 163 5.27 -0.93 -1.59
N THR A 164 4.38 -1.12 -2.56
CA THR A 164 3.51 -0.08 -3.09
C THR A 164 2.07 -0.40 -2.69
N VAL A 165 1.38 0.54 -2.05
CA VAL A 165 -0.05 0.42 -1.75
C VAL A 165 -0.81 1.41 -2.63
N LEU A 166 -1.74 0.89 -3.43
CA LEU A 166 -2.56 1.68 -4.33
C LEU A 166 -4.02 1.64 -3.88
N VAL A 167 -4.64 2.81 -3.70
CA VAL A 167 -6.07 2.91 -3.40
C VAL A 167 -6.79 3.47 -4.60
N TYR A 168 -7.71 2.69 -5.16
CA TYR A 168 -8.54 3.07 -6.29
C TYR A 168 -9.96 3.32 -5.80
N SER A 169 -10.53 4.47 -6.16
CA SER A 169 -11.91 4.79 -5.81
C SER A 169 -12.64 5.45 -6.98
N PRO A 170 -13.92 5.16 -7.18
CA PRO A 170 -14.70 5.85 -8.18
C PRO A 170 -14.87 7.31 -7.76
N LYS A 171 -14.82 8.22 -8.74
CA LYS A 171 -15.32 9.58 -8.52
C LYS A 171 -16.82 9.54 -8.26
N VAL A 172 -17.33 10.59 -7.61
CA VAL A 172 -18.73 10.62 -7.16
C VAL A 172 -19.68 10.43 -8.35
N GLY A 173 -20.70 9.59 -8.19
CA GLY A 173 -21.65 9.22 -9.24
C GLY A 173 -21.20 8.10 -10.18
N ILE A 174 -19.95 7.63 -10.09
CA ILE A 174 -19.50 6.46 -10.84
C ILE A 174 -19.83 5.17 -10.08
N GLN A 175 -20.63 4.30 -10.68
CA GLN A 175 -20.87 2.94 -10.21
C GLN A 175 -19.91 1.95 -10.89
N VAL A 176 -19.37 1.02 -10.12
CA VAL A 176 -18.47 -0.04 -10.59
C VAL A 176 -19.11 -1.37 -10.27
N GLY A 177 -19.27 -2.23 -11.29
CA GLY A 177 -19.80 -3.59 -11.14
C GLY A 177 -18.71 -4.65 -11.27
N LYS A 178 -17.50 -4.25 -11.71
CA LYS A 178 -16.38 -5.16 -11.95
C LYS A 178 -15.03 -4.51 -11.68
N VAL A 179 -14.14 -5.25 -11.04
CA VAL A 179 -12.72 -4.91 -10.83
C VAL A 179 -11.85 -5.99 -11.43
N VAL A 180 -10.89 -5.59 -12.27
CA VAL A 180 -9.97 -6.50 -12.95
C VAL A 180 -8.52 -6.03 -12.85
N ASP A 181 -7.60 -6.98 -12.89
CA ASP A 181 -6.17 -6.77 -13.13
C ASP A 181 -5.80 -7.36 -14.50
N ARG A 182 -5.64 -6.49 -15.50
CA ARG A 182 -5.52 -6.87 -16.91
C ARG A 182 -6.73 -7.70 -17.34
N ASN A 183 -6.56 -9.02 -17.44
CA ASN A 183 -7.59 -9.99 -17.80
C ASN A 183 -8.06 -10.83 -16.59
N GLY A 184 -7.39 -10.73 -15.44
CA GLY A 184 -7.76 -11.45 -14.22
C GLY A 184 -8.89 -10.72 -13.49
N LYS A 185 -9.98 -11.43 -13.21
CA LYS A 185 -11.10 -10.90 -12.40
C LYS A 185 -10.69 -10.86 -10.93
N ILE A 186 -10.77 -9.68 -10.31
CA ILE A 186 -10.66 -9.55 -8.85
C ILE A 186 -12.05 -9.69 -8.24
N TRP A 187 -12.99 -8.86 -8.66
CA TRP A 187 -14.34 -8.82 -8.12
C TRP A 187 -15.35 -8.46 -9.20
N GLU A 188 -16.58 -8.97 -9.07
CA GLU A 188 -17.71 -8.67 -9.95
C GLU A 188 -19.02 -8.94 -9.21
N ASP A 189 -19.82 -7.90 -9.01
CA ASP A 189 -21.15 -7.98 -8.42
C ASP A 189 -21.92 -6.70 -8.77
N ASP A 190 -23.00 -6.84 -9.52
CA ASP A 190 -23.84 -5.71 -9.89
C ASP A 190 -24.85 -5.34 -8.79
N SER A 191 -25.05 -6.18 -7.76
CA SER A 191 -26.03 -5.93 -6.70
C SER A 191 -25.48 -5.05 -5.56
N LYS A 192 -24.16 -4.99 -5.43
CA LYS A 192 -23.43 -4.28 -4.37
C LYS A 192 -22.76 -3.05 -4.94
N LYS A 193 -22.73 -1.97 -4.17
CA LYS A 193 -22.05 -0.75 -4.59
C LYS A 193 -20.58 -0.83 -4.20
N PHE A 194 -19.71 -0.86 -5.20
CA PHE A 194 -18.27 -0.72 -5.00
C PHE A 194 -17.89 0.67 -4.48
N MET A 195 -17.09 0.70 -3.42
CA MET A 195 -16.64 1.94 -2.78
C MET A 195 -15.17 2.23 -3.09
N GLN A 196 -14.30 1.24 -2.96
CA GLN A 196 -12.89 1.34 -3.31
C GLN A 196 -12.23 -0.05 -3.36
N THR A 197 -11.02 -0.10 -3.89
CA THR A 197 -10.13 -1.24 -3.69
C THR A 197 -8.74 -0.78 -3.29
N THR A 198 -8.15 -1.44 -2.29
CA THR A 198 -6.77 -1.25 -1.86
C THR A 198 -5.94 -2.41 -2.39
N VAL A 199 -4.87 -2.12 -3.13
CA VAL A 199 -4.00 -3.12 -3.74
C VAL A 199 -2.59 -3.01 -3.16
N HIS A 200 -2.09 -4.11 -2.60
CA HIS A 200 -0.70 -4.22 -2.15
C HIS A 200 0.14 -4.85 -3.25
N SER A 201 1.21 -4.17 -3.62
CA SER A 201 2.14 -4.59 -4.67
C SER A 201 3.56 -4.63 -4.14
N VAL A 202 4.34 -5.56 -4.66
CA VAL A 202 5.76 -5.72 -4.36
C VAL A 202 6.51 -5.70 -5.68
N CYS A 203 7.53 -4.83 -5.80
CA CYS A 203 8.27 -4.63 -7.06
C CYS A 203 7.34 -4.41 -8.27
N GLY A 204 6.27 -3.63 -8.07
CA GLY A 204 5.26 -3.34 -9.11
C GLY A 204 4.32 -4.51 -9.47
N LYS A 205 4.42 -5.65 -8.80
CA LYS A 205 3.52 -6.79 -8.99
C LYS A 205 2.41 -6.77 -7.93
N PRO A 206 1.12 -6.67 -8.32
CA PRO A 206 0.03 -6.73 -7.37
C PRO A 206 -0.12 -8.15 -6.80
N LEU A 207 -0.28 -8.24 -5.49
CA LEU A 207 -0.37 -9.51 -4.74
C LEU A 207 -1.65 -9.64 -3.94
N LEU A 208 -2.11 -8.55 -3.32
CA LEU A 208 -3.28 -8.56 -2.45
C LEU A 208 -4.23 -7.44 -2.85
N SER A 209 -5.53 -7.67 -2.72
CA SER A 209 -6.56 -6.67 -2.96
C SER A 209 -7.65 -6.78 -1.89
N GLN A 210 -7.99 -5.67 -1.25
CA GLN A 210 -9.15 -5.53 -0.37
C GLN A 210 -10.18 -4.65 -1.08
N VAL A 211 -11.31 -5.24 -1.43
CA VAL A 211 -12.44 -4.57 -2.06
C VAL A 211 -13.44 -4.18 -0.98
N LEU A 212 -13.80 -2.90 -0.94
CA LEU A 212 -14.79 -2.38 -0.02
C LEU A 212 -16.11 -2.11 -0.75
N LEU A 213 -17.21 -2.60 -0.19
CA LEU A 213 -18.56 -2.60 -0.76
C LEU A 213 -19.57 -2.00 0.22
N GLU A 214 -20.63 -1.42 -0.32
CA GLU A 214 -21.88 -1.06 0.38
C GLU A 214 -22.99 -1.98 -0.16
N THR A 215 -23.70 -2.67 0.74
CA THR A 215 -24.85 -3.52 0.42
C THR A 215 -26.14 -2.70 0.34
N GLN A 216 -27.23 -3.33 -0.10
CA GLN A 216 -28.53 -2.66 -0.26
C GLN A 216 -29.12 -2.18 1.08
N ASP A 217 -28.80 -2.86 2.18
CA ASP A 217 -29.29 -2.52 3.51
C ASP A 217 -28.48 -1.40 4.19
N GLY A 218 -27.47 -0.86 3.50
CA GLY A 218 -26.57 0.17 4.03
C GLY A 218 -25.46 -0.39 4.92
N ASP A 219 -25.42 -1.72 5.07
CA ASP A 219 -24.31 -2.45 5.66
C ASP A 219 -23.16 -2.51 4.66
N GLY A 220 -21.93 -2.35 5.11
CA GLY A 220 -20.78 -2.56 4.25
C GLY A 220 -20.18 -3.94 4.39
N GLU A 221 -19.45 -4.32 3.34
CA GLU A 221 -18.84 -5.63 3.22
C GLU A 221 -17.44 -5.45 2.65
N GLU A 222 -16.50 -6.22 3.18
CA GLU A 222 -15.13 -6.28 2.67
C GLU A 222 -14.87 -7.66 2.07
N LYS A 223 -14.26 -7.67 0.89
CA LYS A 223 -13.79 -8.90 0.24
C LYS A 223 -12.30 -8.83 0.01
N CYS A 224 -11.60 -9.85 0.45
CA CYS A 224 -10.14 -9.92 0.37
C CYS A 224 -9.73 -10.91 -0.71
N TYR A 225 -8.69 -10.57 -1.46
CA TYR A 225 -8.18 -11.38 -2.55
C TYR A 225 -6.67 -11.49 -2.49
N GLU A 226 -6.15 -12.67 -2.79
CA GLU A 226 -4.74 -12.93 -3.04
C GLU A 226 -4.53 -13.37 -4.48
N LYS A 227 -3.43 -12.90 -5.06
CA LYS A 227 -3.02 -13.26 -6.40
C LYS A 227 -2.04 -14.41 -6.35
N ASP A 228 -2.48 -15.57 -6.84
CA ASP A 228 -1.67 -16.79 -6.96
C ASP A 228 -1.65 -17.27 -8.41
N GLU A 229 -0.46 -17.64 -8.89
CA GLU A 229 -0.20 -18.05 -10.29
C GLU A 229 -0.86 -17.16 -11.38
N GLY A 230 -1.00 -15.87 -11.10
CA GLY A 230 -1.61 -14.91 -12.02
C GLY A 230 -3.14 -14.77 -11.93
N GLN A 231 -3.80 -15.59 -11.11
CA GLN A 231 -5.24 -15.54 -10.82
C GLN A 231 -5.51 -14.93 -9.45
N TRP A 232 -6.67 -14.28 -9.30
CA TRP A 232 -7.09 -13.73 -8.01
C TRP A 232 -8.10 -14.66 -7.35
N ASN A 233 -7.80 -15.05 -6.11
CA ASN A 233 -8.62 -15.94 -5.30
C ASN A 233 -9.14 -15.16 -4.08
N GLU A 234 -10.43 -15.30 -3.77
CA GLU A 234 -11.01 -14.73 -2.56
C GLU A 234 -10.45 -15.49 -1.34
N ILE A 235 -9.99 -14.75 -0.33
CA ILE A 235 -9.43 -15.26 0.92
C ILE A 235 -10.12 -14.62 2.11
N SER A 236 -9.98 -15.21 3.29
CA SER A 236 -10.53 -14.65 4.52
C SER A 236 -9.79 -13.38 4.98
N GLU A 237 -10.44 -12.55 5.81
CA GLU A 237 -9.80 -11.38 6.44
C GLU A 237 -8.57 -11.77 7.28
N GLU A 238 -8.59 -12.93 7.93
CA GLU A 238 -7.47 -13.43 8.73
C GLU A 238 -6.26 -13.78 7.85
N GLU A 239 -6.49 -14.49 6.75
CA GLU A 239 -5.45 -14.80 5.76
C GLU A 239 -4.89 -13.53 5.12
N TYR A 240 -5.77 -12.58 4.79
CA TYR A 240 -5.38 -11.30 4.22
C TYR A 240 -4.50 -10.50 5.18
N THR A 241 -4.88 -10.44 6.46
CA THR A 241 -4.09 -9.74 7.47
C THR A 241 -2.69 -10.33 7.60
N LYS A 242 -2.58 -11.67 7.67
CA LYS A 242 -1.28 -12.37 7.68
C LYS A 242 -0.48 -12.09 6.40
N ALA A 243 -1.12 -12.10 5.24
CA ALA A 243 -0.47 -11.82 3.97
C ALA A 243 0.04 -10.37 3.88
N VAL A 244 -0.73 -9.39 4.37
CA VAL A 244 -0.30 -7.98 4.45
C VAL A 244 0.90 -7.81 5.39
N GLU A 245 0.90 -8.47 6.55
CA GLU A 245 2.07 -8.48 7.43
C GLU A 245 3.29 -9.07 6.73
N ASN A 246 3.14 -10.21 6.04
CA ASN A 246 4.21 -10.80 5.25
C ASN A 246 4.71 -9.85 4.15
N VAL A 247 3.82 -9.15 3.45
CA VAL A 247 4.18 -8.14 2.43
C VAL A 247 4.96 -6.98 3.05
N LYS A 248 4.58 -6.48 4.23
CA LYS A 248 5.32 -5.41 4.92
C LYS A 248 6.74 -5.78 5.27
N PHE A 249 6.97 -7.05 5.63
CA PHE A 249 8.30 -7.57 5.93
C PHE A 249 8.99 -8.18 4.70
N TYR A 250 8.31 -8.21 3.56
CA TYR A 250 8.86 -8.82 2.35
C TYR A 250 9.98 -7.95 1.81
N ARG A 251 11.20 -8.50 1.86
CA ARG A 251 12.38 -7.93 1.20
C ARG A 251 12.69 -8.78 -0.02
N PRO A 252 12.21 -8.39 -1.21
CA PRO A 252 12.49 -9.15 -2.43
C PRO A 252 14.00 -9.27 -2.62
N PRO A 253 14.50 -10.44 -3.02
CA PRO A 253 15.88 -10.52 -3.46
C PRO A 253 16.08 -9.62 -4.68
N PHE A 254 17.25 -9.01 -4.78
CA PHE A 254 17.67 -8.36 -6.01
C PHE A 254 18.11 -9.43 -7.01
N ASP A 255 17.26 -9.68 -8.02
CA ASP A 255 17.54 -10.63 -9.09
C ASP A 255 18.32 -9.96 -10.22
N ILE A 256 19.58 -10.33 -10.41
CA ILE A 256 20.43 -9.73 -11.46
C ILE A 256 19.96 -10.06 -12.88
N SER A 257 19.16 -11.13 -13.04
CA SER A 257 18.58 -11.55 -14.32
C SER A 257 17.25 -10.84 -14.65
N ASN A 258 16.63 -10.25 -13.64
CA ASN A 258 15.35 -9.54 -13.76
C ASN A 258 15.27 -8.41 -12.73
N ALA A 259 16.20 -7.48 -12.83
CA ALA A 259 16.38 -6.41 -11.84
C ALA A 259 15.19 -5.45 -11.84
N ASP A 260 14.64 -5.18 -10.65
CA ASP A 260 13.64 -4.13 -10.46
C ASP A 260 14.31 -2.75 -10.55
N LEU A 261 14.33 -2.20 -11.76
CA LEU A 261 14.98 -0.91 -12.05
C LEU A 261 14.33 0.28 -11.34
N SER A 262 13.14 0.12 -10.72
CA SER A 262 12.56 1.19 -9.90
C SER A 262 13.35 1.44 -8.61
N ARG A 263 14.13 0.45 -8.14
CA ARG A 263 14.93 0.50 -6.91
C ARG A 263 16.40 0.86 -7.12
N PHE A 264 16.86 0.98 -8.37
CA PHE A 264 18.26 1.20 -8.67
C PHE A 264 18.45 2.22 -9.80
N ARG A 265 19.45 3.07 -9.63
CA ARG A 265 20.09 3.74 -10.76
C ARG A 265 21.03 2.75 -11.44
N VAL A 266 20.93 2.62 -12.76
CA VAL A 266 21.78 1.71 -13.54
C VAL A 266 22.70 2.52 -14.44
N GLU A 267 23.98 2.15 -14.42
CA GLU A 267 24.98 2.62 -15.36
C GLU A 267 25.51 1.41 -16.14
N GLU A 268 25.64 1.58 -17.45
CA GLU A 268 26.11 0.52 -18.35
C GLU A 268 27.42 0.92 -18.99
N TYR A 269 28.37 -0.01 -19.00
CA TYR A 269 29.69 0.16 -19.57
C TYR A 269 30.03 -1.05 -20.44
N GLU A 270 30.70 -0.82 -21.57
CA GLU A 270 31.29 -1.89 -22.37
C GLU A 270 32.79 -1.64 -22.50
N ALA A 271 33.59 -2.66 -22.16
CA ALA A 271 35.03 -2.63 -22.36
C ALA A 271 35.54 -4.03 -22.70
N PHE A 272 36.36 -4.14 -23.75
CA PHE A 272 36.97 -5.40 -24.19
C PHE A 272 35.95 -6.55 -24.42
N GLY A 273 34.76 -6.20 -24.92
CA GLY A 273 33.66 -7.15 -25.15
C GLY A 273 33.03 -7.71 -23.87
N MET A 274 33.31 -7.11 -22.71
CA MET A 274 32.59 -7.34 -21.47
C MET A 274 31.60 -6.20 -21.25
N GLN A 275 30.35 -6.56 -20.99
CA GLN A 275 29.32 -5.64 -20.55
C GLN A 275 29.34 -5.60 -19.02
N THR A 276 29.29 -4.40 -18.46
CA THR A 276 29.24 -4.16 -17.01
C THR A 276 28.01 -3.34 -16.69
N LEU A 277 27.14 -3.89 -15.84
CA LEU A 277 26.01 -3.17 -15.29
C LEU A 277 26.30 -2.82 -13.84
N VAL A 278 26.15 -1.54 -13.50
CA VAL A 278 26.36 -1.02 -12.15
C VAL A 278 25.05 -0.51 -11.60
N TYR A 279 24.50 -1.25 -10.64
CA TYR A 279 23.27 -0.92 -9.94
C TYR A 279 23.62 -0.21 -8.64
N THR A 280 23.18 1.04 -8.50
CA THR A 280 23.30 1.80 -7.25
C THR A 280 21.91 1.98 -6.66
N LEU A 281 21.73 1.55 -5.42
CA LEU A 281 20.45 1.60 -4.71
C LEU A 281 19.99 3.07 -4.61
N ASN A 282 18.77 3.35 -5.05
CA ASN A 282 18.14 4.67 -4.95
C ASN A 282 16.97 4.70 -3.95
N SER A 283 16.77 3.59 -3.25
CA SER A 283 15.65 3.31 -2.37
C SER A 283 16.15 3.16 -0.94
N GLU A 284 15.34 3.61 0.04
CA GLU A 284 15.61 3.40 1.46
C GLU A 284 15.51 1.92 1.87
N THR A 285 14.97 1.06 1.00
CA THR A 285 14.80 -0.36 1.27
C THR A 285 16.09 -1.13 1.08
N PRO A 286 16.65 -1.73 2.14
CA PRO A 286 17.91 -2.45 2.06
C PRO A 286 17.80 -3.68 1.15
N VAL A 287 18.84 -3.94 0.35
CA VAL A 287 19.00 -5.21 -0.33
C VAL A 287 19.68 -6.18 0.63
N THR A 288 18.92 -7.15 1.13
CA THR A 288 19.43 -8.16 2.07
C THR A 288 19.65 -9.52 1.41
N ARG A 289 19.32 -9.65 0.12
CA ARG A 289 19.51 -10.88 -0.65
C ARG A 289 19.70 -10.57 -2.13
N ILE A 290 20.61 -11.27 -2.80
CA ILE A 290 20.92 -11.15 -4.22
C ILE A 290 20.87 -12.52 -4.86
N VAL A 291 20.20 -12.63 -6.01
CA VAL A 291 19.98 -13.89 -6.74
C VAL A 291 20.22 -13.71 -8.23
N GLU A 292 20.40 -14.83 -8.93
CA GLU A 292 20.22 -14.95 -10.39
C GLU A 292 19.08 -15.95 -10.62
N GLY A 293 17.88 -15.46 -10.91
CA GLY A 293 16.68 -16.28 -10.93
C GLY A 293 16.46 -16.98 -9.58
N SER A 294 16.53 -18.31 -9.56
CA SER A 294 16.41 -19.11 -8.33
C SER A 294 17.74 -19.34 -7.59
N ILE A 295 18.87 -18.96 -8.18
CA ILE A 295 20.21 -19.24 -7.64
C ILE A 295 20.62 -18.13 -6.68
N ASN A 296 20.93 -18.48 -5.43
CA ASN A 296 21.40 -17.52 -4.44
C ASN A 296 22.85 -17.10 -4.72
N ILE A 297 23.10 -15.79 -4.76
CA ILE A 297 24.46 -15.21 -4.86
C ILE A 297 24.93 -14.79 -3.48
N TRP A 298 24.09 -14.03 -2.77
CA TRP A 298 24.40 -13.51 -1.44
C TRP A 298 23.14 -13.31 -0.61
N GLU A 299 23.28 -13.47 0.70
CA GLU A 299 22.24 -13.22 1.69
C GLU A 299 22.85 -12.64 2.96
N SER A 300 22.16 -11.67 3.56
CA SER A 300 22.57 -10.96 4.76
C SER A 300 22.60 -11.89 5.98
N LYS A 301 23.58 -11.69 6.87
CA LYS A 301 23.76 -12.51 8.09
C LYS A 301 23.50 -11.75 9.39
N LEU A 302 23.77 -10.43 9.44
CA LEU A 302 23.65 -9.58 10.65
C LEU A 302 23.34 -8.12 10.25
N ASP A 303 22.20 -7.89 9.59
CA ASP A 303 21.77 -6.57 9.11
C ASP A 303 22.69 -5.91 8.06
N ASP A 304 23.60 -6.68 7.47
CA ASP A 304 24.35 -6.27 6.30
C ASP A 304 23.39 -5.95 5.14
N LYS A 305 23.72 -4.90 4.39
CA LYS A 305 22.92 -4.41 3.28
C LYS A 305 23.80 -4.24 2.06
N VAL A 306 23.28 -4.48 0.87
CA VAL A 306 23.95 -4.11 -0.37
C VAL A 306 23.35 -2.82 -0.90
N ASP A 307 24.21 -1.84 -1.15
CA ASP A 307 23.81 -0.55 -1.73
C ASP A 307 24.37 -0.33 -3.15
N LYS A 308 25.32 -1.17 -3.58
CA LYS A 308 25.86 -1.15 -4.94
C LYS A 308 26.25 -2.55 -5.43
N VAL A 309 25.83 -2.88 -6.66
CA VAL A 309 26.08 -4.16 -7.33
C VAL A 309 26.73 -3.90 -8.68
N TRP A 310 27.86 -4.52 -8.95
CA TRP A 310 28.46 -4.59 -10.28
C TRP A 310 28.23 -5.99 -10.82
N VAL A 311 27.73 -6.12 -12.04
CA VAL A 311 27.53 -7.39 -12.74
C VAL A 311 28.30 -7.34 -14.05
N TYR A 312 29.18 -8.31 -14.25
CA TYR A 312 30.00 -8.43 -15.44
C TYR A 312 29.52 -9.62 -16.28
N SER A 313 29.22 -9.38 -17.54
CA SER A 313 28.77 -10.39 -18.50
C SER A 313 29.57 -10.32 -19.80
N LYS A 314 29.59 -11.44 -20.55
CA LYS A 314 30.18 -11.51 -21.88
C LYS A 314 29.28 -12.36 -22.77
N ALA A 315 28.91 -11.83 -23.94
CA ALA A 315 27.99 -12.49 -24.87
C ALA A 315 26.66 -12.97 -24.21
N GLY A 316 26.17 -12.23 -23.21
CA GLY A 316 24.93 -12.55 -22.47
C GLY A 316 25.13 -13.43 -21.23
N ASP A 317 26.29 -14.07 -21.05
CA ASP A 317 26.56 -14.90 -19.88
C ASP A 317 27.17 -14.08 -18.74
N TYR A 318 26.56 -14.12 -17.56
CA TYR A 318 27.14 -13.56 -16.34
C TYR A 318 28.42 -14.30 -15.95
N LEU A 319 29.46 -13.56 -15.54
CA LEU A 319 30.77 -14.12 -15.19
C LEU A 319 31.18 -13.80 -13.75
N HIS A 320 31.03 -12.54 -13.36
CA HIS A 320 31.46 -12.01 -12.06
C HIS A 320 30.43 -11.02 -11.54
N ALA A 321 30.37 -10.89 -10.22
CA ALA A 321 29.63 -9.84 -9.54
C ALA A 321 30.47 -9.26 -8.40
N GLN A 322 30.34 -7.97 -8.14
CA GLN A 322 30.90 -7.34 -6.95
C GLN A 322 29.77 -6.69 -6.17
N LEU A 323 29.76 -6.90 -4.85
CA LEU A 323 28.73 -6.40 -3.96
C LEU A 323 29.39 -5.46 -2.96
N ARG A 324 28.98 -4.18 -2.93
CA ARG A 324 29.33 -3.29 -1.81
C ARG A 324 28.35 -3.57 -0.68
N ILE A 325 28.86 -4.21 0.36
CA ILE A 325 28.10 -4.56 1.56
C ILE A 325 28.41 -3.53 2.64
N THR A 326 27.38 -2.90 3.17
CA THR A 326 27.43 -1.97 4.29
C THR A 326 26.86 -2.62 5.54
N ASN A 327 27.54 -2.48 6.67
CA ASN A 327 27.06 -2.97 7.97
C ASN A 327 26.40 -1.86 8.81
N SER A 328 25.88 -2.21 9.99
CA SER A 328 25.21 -1.29 10.91
C SER A 328 26.09 -0.16 11.46
N THR A 329 27.42 -0.26 11.33
CA THR A 329 28.37 0.79 11.73
C THR A 329 28.84 1.65 10.55
N ASN A 330 28.19 1.58 9.39
CA ASN A 330 28.55 2.24 8.13
C ASN A 330 29.95 1.87 7.59
N GLY A 331 30.54 0.78 8.07
CA GLY A 331 31.68 0.15 7.41
C GLY A 331 31.23 -0.48 6.10
N HIS A 332 32.12 -0.51 5.10
CA HIS A 332 31.83 -1.16 3.82
C HIS A 332 32.91 -2.19 3.46
N VAL A 333 32.46 -3.31 2.88
CA VAL A 333 33.30 -4.35 2.31
C VAL A 333 32.84 -4.60 0.87
N ILE A 334 33.77 -4.89 -0.03
CA ILE A 334 33.45 -5.30 -1.40
C ILE A 334 33.68 -6.80 -1.50
N ASN A 335 32.59 -7.57 -1.54
CA ASN A 335 32.68 -9.00 -1.80
C ASN A 335 32.62 -9.26 -3.30
N GLN A 336 33.48 -10.15 -3.78
CA GLN A 336 33.51 -10.55 -5.18
C GLN A 336 32.92 -11.95 -5.32
N TYR A 337 32.09 -12.17 -6.32
CA TYR A 337 31.46 -13.44 -6.62
C TYR A 337 31.79 -13.86 -8.04
N LYS A 338 32.11 -15.13 -8.22
CA LYS A 338 32.38 -15.72 -9.53
C LYS A 338 31.30 -16.73 -9.87
N LYS A 339 30.82 -16.70 -11.11
CA LYS A 339 29.86 -17.68 -11.62
C LYS A 339 30.59 -18.95 -12.04
N HIS A 340 30.02 -20.07 -11.66
CA HIS A 340 30.44 -21.42 -12.02
C HIS A 340 29.23 -22.19 -12.58
N LYS A 341 29.47 -23.42 -13.07
CA LYS A 341 28.43 -24.25 -13.70
C LYS A 341 27.18 -24.47 -12.82
N ASN A 342 27.35 -24.51 -11.49
CA ASN A 342 26.28 -24.84 -10.54
C ASN A 342 25.86 -23.65 -9.65
N GLY A 343 26.27 -22.42 -9.98
CA GLY A 343 25.90 -21.22 -9.23
C GLY A 343 27.07 -20.29 -8.98
N TRP A 344 27.01 -19.57 -7.85
CA TRP A 344 27.96 -18.52 -7.51
C TRP A 344 28.72 -18.85 -6.23
N SER A 345 29.98 -18.44 -6.17
CA SER A 345 30.79 -18.55 -4.95
C SER A 345 31.55 -17.26 -4.68
N LEU A 346 31.69 -16.93 -3.40
CA LEU A 346 32.55 -15.83 -2.94
C LEU A 346 33.98 -16.13 -3.39
N PHE A 347 34.57 -15.18 -4.11
CA PHE A 347 35.97 -15.17 -4.48
C PHE A 347 36.75 -14.49 -3.36
N ILE A 348 37.46 -15.30 -2.58
CA ILE A 348 38.39 -14.83 -1.56
C ILE A 348 39.76 -14.75 -2.22
N ASN A 349 40.32 -13.55 -2.32
CA ASN A 349 41.73 -13.40 -2.68
C ASN A 349 42.52 -13.76 -1.42
N ASP A 350 42.95 -15.02 -1.31
CA ASP A 350 43.78 -15.48 -0.18
C ASP A 350 45.25 -15.01 -0.27
N ASP A 351 45.61 -14.24 -1.32
CA ASP A 351 46.95 -13.68 -1.50
C ASP A 351 46.90 -12.18 -1.82
N LEU A 352 47.17 -11.37 -0.79
CA LEU A 352 47.90 -10.10 -0.89
C LEU A 352 48.76 -9.88 0.35
#